data_AF-A0A9P5QDD9-F1
#
_entry.id   AF-A0A9P5QDD9-F1
#
_cell.length_a   1.000
_cell.length_b   1.000
_cell.length_c   1.000
_cell.angle_alpha   90.00
_cell.angle_beta   90.00
_cell.angle_gamma   90.00
#
_symmetry.space_group_name_H-M   'P 1'
#
loop_
_entity.id
_entity.type
_entity.pdbx_description
1 polymer ?
#
loop_
_entity_poly.entity_id
_entity_poly.type
_entity_poly.pdbx_seq_one_letter_code
_entity_poly.pdbx_strand_id
1 'polypeptide(L)'
;MAMQDQQSIRSGSEMIIDGALASTGRITTDEYVQINGVAMDGSECSPNGLIGQDGAGQILSCQAGVWRKPRASTIIRQSTRQGYRWPSASVSCADHEQVVGGGGTCAQPNNVIWLTKSIPQDNGWFIQCDGGFVHETELGTASVWAICL
;
A
#
# COMPACT_ATOMS: atom_id res chain seq x y z
N MET A 1 -24.52 7.62 43.75
CA MET A 1 -23.66 6.76 42.91
C MET A 1 -24.56 5.63 42.41
N ALA A 2 -25.01 5.69 41.16
CA ALA A 2 -25.96 4.70 40.64
C ALA A 2 -25.20 3.42 40.27
N MET A 3 -25.62 2.31 40.85
CA MET A 3 -25.11 0.96 40.62
C MET A 3 -25.66 0.49 39.25
N GLN A 4 -24.80 0.24 38.27
CA GLN A 4 -25.21 -0.35 36.99
C GLN A 4 -25.39 -1.86 37.22
N ASP A 5 -26.60 -2.36 36.99
CA ASP A 5 -26.89 -3.79 37.06
C ASP A 5 -26.28 -4.47 35.82
N GLN A 6 -25.12 -5.11 35.99
CA GLN A 6 -24.44 -5.84 34.93
C GLN A 6 -25.13 -7.20 34.75
N GLN A 7 -26.11 -7.26 33.85
CA GLN A 7 -26.69 -8.54 33.45
C GLN A 7 -25.81 -9.18 32.38
N SER A 8 -25.19 -10.31 32.73
CA SER A 8 -24.36 -11.09 31.80
C SER A 8 -25.15 -12.27 31.23
N ILE A 9 -25.08 -12.47 29.92
CA ILE A 9 -25.65 -13.64 29.24
C ILE A 9 -24.49 -14.57 28.87
N ARG A 10 -24.59 -15.85 29.22
CA ARG A 10 -23.58 -16.88 28.92
C ARG A 10 -24.28 -18.12 28.36
N SER A 11 -23.79 -18.63 27.24
CA SER A 11 -24.20 -19.93 26.69
C SER A 11 -23.00 -20.88 26.73
N GLY A 12 -23.23 -22.15 27.08
CA GLY A 12 -22.19 -23.20 27.04
C GLY A 12 -22.03 -23.84 25.66
N SER A 13 -22.86 -23.45 24.70
CA SER A 13 -22.84 -23.93 23.32
C SER A 13 -23.05 -22.76 22.35
N GLU A 14 -24.24 -22.63 21.77
CA GLU A 14 -24.57 -21.62 20.77
C GLU A 14 -25.46 -20.52 21.37
N MET A 15 -25.35 -19.32 20.82
CA MET A 15 -26.27 -18.22 21.05
C MET A 15 -26.78 -17.72 19.69
N ILE A 16 -28.07 -17.90 19.43
CA ILE A 16 -28.72 -17.46 18.20
C ILE A 16 -29.51 -16.18 18.48
N ILE A 17 -29.35 -15.18 17.61
CA ILE A 17 -30.08 -13.91 17.66
C ILE A 17 -30.82 -13.76 16.32
N ASP A 18 -32.14 -13.92 16.31
CA ASP A 18 -33.00 -13.82 15.11
C ASP A 18 -33.22 -12.34 14.65
N GLY A 19 -32.19 -11.51 14.80
CA GLY A 19 -32.25 -10.07 14.56
C GLY A 19 -30.86 -9.43 14.61
N ALA A 20 -30.80 -8.19 15.11
CA ALA A 20 -29.55 -7.45 15.20
C ALA A 20 -28.87 -7.60 16.57
N LEU A 21 -27.56 -7.89 16.56
CA LEU A 21 -26.69 -7.69 17.71
C LEU A 21 -26.14 -6.25 17.68
N ALA A 22 -26.53 -5.42 18.63
CA ALA A 22 -25.95 -4.09 18.83
C ALA A 22 -25.03 -4.11 20.06
N SER A 23 -23.78 -3.66 19.90
CA SER A 23 -22.80 -3.54 20.99
C SER A 23 -22.31 -2.10 21.07
N THR A 24 -22.32 -1.51 22.26
CA THR A 24 -21.68 -0.22 22.55
C THR A 24 -20.18 -0.37 22.84
N GLY A 25 -19.69 -1.60 22.90
CA GLY A 25 -18.29 -1.96 23.09
C GLY A 25 -17.71 -2.71 21.88
N ARG A 26 -16.74 -3.59 22.15
CA ARG A 26 -16.12 -4.44 21.12
C ARG A 26 -16.89 -5.76 20.99
N ILE A 27 -16.92 -6.30 19.77
CA ILE A 27 -17.19 -7.71 19.51
C ILE A 27 -15.82 -8.38 19.39
N THR A 28 -15.57 -9.41 20.19
CA THR A 28 -14.31 -10.16 20.19
C THR A 28 -14.63 -11.63 19.99
N THR A 29 -13.91 -12.28 19.09
CA THR A 29 -13.94 -13.73 18.85
C THR A 29 -12.55 -14.30 19.08
N ASP A 30 -12.43 -15.53 19.57
CA ASP A 30 -11.12 -16.16 19.77
C ASP A 30 -10.48 -16.60 18.44
N GLU A 31 -11.29 -16.87 17.42
CA GLU A 31 -10.83 -17.35 16.13
C GLU A 31 -11.20 -16.40 14.98
N TYR A 32 -12.41 -16.50 14.43
CA TYR A 32 -12.81 -15.75 13.24
C TYR A 32 -14.23 -15.18 13.33
N VAL A 33 -14.48 -14.13 12.55
CA VAL A 33 -15.82 -13.62 12.24
C VAL A 33 -16.20 -14.07 10.84
N GLN A 34 -17.24 -14.87 10.73
CA GLN A 34 -17.80 -15.29 9.44
C GLN A 34 -18.91 -14.33 9.01
N ILE A 35 -18.80 -13.80 7.79
CA ILE A 35 -19.80 -12.91 7.18
C ILE A 35 -20.42 -13.63 5.99
N ASN A 36 -21.63 -14.16 6.14
CA ASN A 36 -22.26 -14.92 5.03
C ASN A 36 -22.76 -14.01 3.89
N GLY A 37 -22.98 -12.73 4.17
CA GLY A 37 -23.41 -11.76 3.15
C GLY A 37 -22.28 -11.47 2.15
N VAL A 38 -22.65 -11.40 0.86
CA VAL A 38 -21.74 -11.03 -0.23
C VAL A 38 -22.07 -9.63 -0.72
N ALA A 39 -21.05 -8.80 -0.85
CA ALA A 39 -21.12 -7.48 -1.45
C ALA A 39 -20.35 -7.44 -2.78
N MET A 40 -20.76 -6.54 -3.68
CA MET A 40 -20.11 -6.36 -4.98
C MET A 40 -19.25 -5.10 -4.94
N ASP A 41 -17.97 -5.20 -5.34
CA ASP A 41 -17.08 -4.04 -5.43
C ASP A 41 -17.67 -3.00 -6.40
N GLY A 42 -17.71 -1.75 -5.97
CA GLY A 42 -18.32 -0.65 -6.72
C GLY A 42 -19.84 -0.51 -6.59
N SER A 43 -20.55 -1.43 -5.92
CA SER A 43 -21.99 -1.27 -5.70
C SER A 43 -22.29 -0.35 -4.51
N GLU A 44 -23.51 0.19 -4.48
CA GLU A 44 -23.97 1.05 -3.38
C GLU A 44 -23.97 0.30 -2.03
N CYS A 45 -23.70 1.04 -0.95
CA CYS A 45 -23.75 0.56 0.41
C CYS A 45 -24.11 1.68 1.38
N SER A 46 -24.72 1.32 2.51
CA SER A 46 -25.02 2.25 3.59
C SER A 46 -25.18 1.48 4.91
N PRO A 47 -24.76 2.04 6.06
CA PRO A 47 -23.99 3.28 6.20
C PRO A 47 -22.51 3.12 5.82
N ASN A 48 -21.79 4.24 5.73
CA ASN A 48 -20.32 4.20 5.66
C ASN A 48 -19.74 3.47 6.88
N GLY A 49 -18.66 2.72 6.66
CA GLY A 49 -17.95 1.99 7.72
C GLY A 49 -18.37 0.53 7.90
N LEU A 50 -19.36 0.03 7.14
CA LEU A 50 -19.64 -1.40 7.11
C LEU A 50 -18.43 -2.19 6.58
N ILE A 51 -18.20 -3.37 7.16
CA ILE A 51 -17.21 -4.35 6.70
C ILE A 51 -17.97 -5.56 6.14
N GLY A 52 -17.55 -6.03 4.99
CA GLY A 52 -18.15 -7.18 4.31
C GLY A 52 -17.11 -7.96 3.51
N GLN A 53 -17.57 -8.87 2.65
CA GLN A 53 -16.71 -9.59 1.72
C GLN A 53 -17.35 -9.71 0.34
N ASP A 54 -16.53 -9.93 -0.69
CA ASP A 54 -16.99 -10.33 -2.02
C ASP A 54 -17.17 -11.86 -2.13
N GLY A 55 -17.65 -12.33 -3.28
CA GLY A 55 -17.90 -13.76 -3.52
C GLY A 55 -16.63 -14.63 -3.54
N ALA A 56 -15.44 -14.02 -3.57
CA ALA A 56 -14.16 -14.71 -3.47
C ALA A 56 -13.57 -14.65 -2.05
N GLY A 57 -14.28 -14.05 -1.09
CA GLY A 57 -13.82 -13.88 0.28
C GLY A 57 -12.88 -12.69 0.49
N GLN A 58 -12.77 -11.77 -0.48
CA GLN A 58 -11.98 -10.57 -0.29
C GLN A 58 -12.73 -9.56 0.57
N ILE A 59 -12.08 -9.05 1.63
CA ILE A 59 -12.67 -8.04 2.50
C ILE A 59 -13.02 -6.78 1.69
N LEU A 60 -14.20 -6.23 1.97
CA LEU A 60 -14.71 -4.97 1.45
C LEU A 60 -15.02 -4.03 2.61
N SER A 61 -14.92 -2.73 2.36
CA SER A 61 -15.38 -1.69 3.28
C SER A 61 -16.30 -0.72 2.56
N CYS A 62 -17.39 -0.31 3.21
CA CYS A 62 -18.30 0.69 2.68
C CYS A 62 -17.70 2.09 2.88
N GLN A 63 -17.28 2.71 1.79
CA GLN A 63 -16.61 4.02 1.79
C GLN A 63 -17.32 4.97 0.85
N ALA A 64 -17.78 6.10 1.38
CA ALA A 64 -18.51 7.13 0.64
C ALA A 64 -19.70 6.56 -0.16
N GLY A 65 -20.48 5.68 0.47
CA GLY A 65 -21.69 5.07 -0.09
C GLY A 65 -21.44 3.92 -1.07
N VAL A 66 -20.19 3.45 -1.20
CA VAL A 66 -19.81 2.41 -2.17
C VAL A 66 -18.93 1.34 -1.53
N TRP A 67 -19.19 0.07 -1.81
CA TRP A 67 -18.32 -1.02 -1.41
C TRP A 67 -16.99 -0.92 -2.15
N ARG A 68 -15.88 -0.91 -1.40
CA ARG A 68 -14.53 -0.82 -1.96
C ARG A 68 -13.64 -1.90 -1.41
N LYS A 69 -12.87 -2.51 -2.32
CA LYS A 69 -11.69 -3.31 -1.96
C LYS A 69 -10.63 -2.43 -1.28
N PRO A 70 -9.85 -2.98 -0.32
CA PRO A 70 -8.63 -2.35 0.14
C PRO A 70 -7.72 -2.06 -1.05
N ARG A 71 -7.32 -0.80 -1.21
CA ARG A 71 -6.36 -0.38 -2.22
C ARG A 71 -5.11 0.07 -1.48
N ALA A 72 -3.96 -0.51 -1.83
CA ALA A 72 -2.69 0.10 -1.46
C ALA A 72 -2.53 1.36 -2.31
N SER A 73 -2.28 2.49 -1.66
CA SER A 73 -1.97 3.73 -2.37
C SER A 73 -0.57 3.59 -2.94
N THR A 74 -0.43 3.64 -4.26
CA THR A 74 0.90 3.65 -4.88
C THR A 74 1.57 5.00 -4.61
N ILE A 75 2.73 4.96 -3.96
CA ILE A 75 3.58 6.12 -3.68
C ILE A 75 4.80 6.03 -4.59
N ILE A 76 5.13 7.13 -5.29
CA ILE A 76 6.34 7.21 -6.11
C ILE A 76 7.38 8.05 -5.36
N ARG A 77 8.49 7.42 -4.99
CA ARG A 77 9.67 8.10 -4.43
C ARG A 77 10.67 8.33 -5.54
N GLN A 78 11.34 9.48 -5.54
CA GLN A 78 12.33 9.81 -6.57
C GLN A 78 13.54 10.55 -6.01
N SER A 79 14.68 10.38 -6.68
CA SER A 79 15.94 11.03 -6.37
C SER A 79 16.69 11.32 -7.66
N THR A 80 17.44 12.42 -7.68
CA THR A 80 18.29 12.78 -8.81
C THR A 80 19.70 13.07 -8.30
N ARG A 81 20.70 12.51 -8.98
CA ARG A 81 22.11 12.74 -8.71
C ARG A 81 22.83 13.09 -9.99
N GLN A 82 23.74 14.06 -9.91
CA GLN A 82 24.70 14.36 -10.96
C GLN A 82 26.07 13.81 -10.58
N GLY A 83 26.82 13.35 -11.57
CA GLY A 83 28.16 12.82 -11.36
C GLY A 83 28.97 12.82 -12.64
N TYR A 84 30.28 12.99 -12.48
CA TYR A 84 31.23 12.72 -13.55
C TYR A 84 31.40 11.21 -13.66
N ARG A 85 31.31 10.70 -14.90
CA ARG A 85 31.67 9.32 -15.26
C ARG A 85 31.01 8.25 -14.39
N TRP A 86 29.92 7.65 -14.89
CA TRP A 86 29.06 6.68 -14.20
C TRP A 86 28.17 7.26 -13.08
N PRO A 87 27.36 8.30 -13.35
CA PRO A 87 26.44 8.81 -12.35
C PRO A 87 25.46 7.72 -11.94
N SER A 88 25.22 7.62 -10.64
CA SER A 88 24.31 6.65 -10.03
C SER A 88 23.41 7.34 -9.03
N ALA A 89 22.18 6.87 -8.93
CA ALA A 89 21.21 7.38 -7.97
C ALA A 89 20.49 6.22 -7.30
N SER A 90 20.19 6.40 -6.02
CA SER A 90 19.31 5.53 -5.25
C SER A 90 18.19 6.34 -4.62
N VAL A 91 17.05 5.68 -4.42
CA VAL A 91 15.94 6.20 -3.61
C VAL A 91 15.30 5.03 -2.86
N SER A 92 14.88 5.29 -1.62
CA SER A 92 14.20 4.29 -0.79
C SER A 92 12.76 4.71 -0.51
N CYS A 93 11.89 3.72 -0.37
CA CYS A 93 10.59 3.86 0.26
C CYS A 93 10.74 4.21 1.75
N ALA A 94 9.71 4.80 2.35
CA ALA A 94 9.69 5.05 3.78
C ALA A 94 9.62 3.74 4.59
N ASP A 95 9.90 3.79 5.89
CA ASP A 95 9.95 2.59 6.76
C ASP A 95 8.62 1.82 6.83
N HIS A 96 7.49 2.49 6.56
CA HIS A 96 6.14 1.92 6.54
C HIS A 96 5.63 1.60 5.12
N GLU A 97 6.50 1.70 4.13
CA GLU A 97 6.22 1.40 2.74
C GLU A 97 7.06 0.19 2.28
N GLN A 98 6.62 -0.52 1.24
CA GLN A 98 7.39 -1.57 0.60
C GLN A 98 7.65 -1.27 -0.88
N VAL A 99 8.91 -1.42 -1.31
CA VAL A 99 9.26 -1.33 -2.73
C VAL A 99 8.64 -2.51 -3.50
N VAL A 100 7.89 -2.19 -4.56
CA VAL A 100 7.29 -3.17 -5.46
C VAL A 100 7.83 -3.06 -6.90
N GLY A 101 8.64 -2.05 -7.15
CA GLY A 101 9.29 -1.85 -8.44
C GLY A 101 10.01 -0.51 -8.50
N GLY A 102 10.59 -0.21 -9.64
CA GLY A 102 11.25 1.06 -9.87
C GLY A 102 11.90 1.13 -11.24
N GLY A 103 12.64 2.19 -11.46
CA GLY A 103 13.34 2.43 -12.72
C GLY A 103 14.13 3.72 -12.67
N GLY A 104 14.66 4.11 -13.82
CA GLY A 104 15.41 5.35 -13.91
C GLY A 104 15.75 5.77 -15.32
N THR A 105 16.29 6.98 -15.42
CA THR A 105 16.75 7.58 -16.65
C THR A 105 18.15 8.16 -16.48
N CYS A 106 18.85 8.21 -17.60
CA CYS A 106 20.20 8.73 -17.71
C CYS A 106 20.19 9.81 -18.78
N ALA A 107 20.73 10.99 -18.46
CA ALA A 107 20.76 12.14 -19.37
C ALA A 107 22.08 12.90 -19.27
N GLN A 108 22.54 13.45 -20.39
CA GLN A 108 23.67 14.38 -20.46
C GLN A 108 23.28 15.54 -21.40
N PRO A 109 23.73 16.79 -21.17
CA PRO A 109 23.21 17.96 -21.89
C PRO A 109 23.31 17.88 -23.42
N ASN A 110 24.41 17.34 -23.94
CA ASN A 110 24.72 17.32 -25.37
C ASN A 110 24.93 15.90 -25.93
N ASN A 111 24.67 14.87 -25.13
CA ASN A 111 24.95 13.48 -25.51
C ASN A 111 23.97 12.52 -24.84
N VAL A 112 23.95 11.28 -25.33
CA VAL A 112 23.19 10.19 -24.71
C VAL A 112 24.12 9.36 -23.84
N ILE A 113 23.72 9.15 -22.60
CA ILE A 113 24.28 8.15 -21.70
C ILE A 113 23.22 7.12 -21.38
N TRP A 114 23.64 5.87 -21.23
CA TRP A 114 22.72 4.73 -21.16
C TRP A 114 22.49 4.30 -19.72
N LEU A 115 21.31 3.76 -19.44
CA LEU A 115 21.06 3.05 -18.19
C LEU A 115 21.79 1.70 -18.25
N THR A 116 22.80 1.51 -17.41
CA THR A 116 23.62 0.28 -17.39
C THR A 116 23.21 -0.66 -16.26
N LYS A 117 22.56 -0.13 -15.22
CA LYS A 117 21.99 -0.90 -14.13
C LYS A 117 20.68 -0.31 -13.66
N SER A 118 19.70 -1.16 -13.42
CA SER A 118 18.41 -0.81 -12.81
C SER A 118 17.94 -2.01 -12.00
N ILE A 119 18.11 -1.94 -10.68
CA ILE A 119 17.83 -3.06 -9.79
C ILE A 119 17.16 -2.58 -8.49
N PRO A 120 16.38 -3.44 -7.83
CA PRO A 120 16.02 -3.21 -6.45
C PRO A 120 17.28 -3.13 -5.58
N GLN A 121 17.29 -2.20 -4.64
CA GLN A 121 18.33 -2.08 -3.63
C GLN A 121 17.67 -1.74 -2.29
N ASP A 122 17.80 -2.64 -1.32
CA ASP A 122 17.13 -2.55 -0.01
C ASP A 122 15.60 -2.34 -0.19
N ASN A 123 14.98 -1.46 0.59
CA ASN A 123 13.59 -1.05 0.41
C ASN A 123 13.44 0.06 -0.66
N GLY A 124 14.18 -0.05 -1.76
CA GLY A 124 14.33 1.02 -2.73
C GLY A 124 14.77 0.56 -4.11
N TRP A 125 15.13 1.54 -4.93
CA TRP A 125 15.62 1.32 -6.28
C TRP A 125 16.95 2.01 -6.50
N PHE A 126 17.83 1.35 -7.24
CA PHE A 126 19.13 1.87 -7.63
C PHE A 126 19.27 1.83 -9.15
N ILE A 127 19.80 2.92 -9.69
CA ILE A 127 20.29 2.96 -11.06
C ILE A 127 21.74 3.36 -11.15
N GLN A 128 22.36 2.91 -12.24
CA GLN A 128 23.64 3.41 -12.71
C GLN A 128 23.55 3.73 -14.20
N CYS A 129 24.14 4.86 -14.56
CA CYS A 129 24.30 5.26 -15.95
C CYS A 129 25.71 4.96 -16.45
N ASP A 130 25.85 4.79 -17.76
CA ASP A 130 27.14 4.77 -18.44
C ASP A 130 27.89 6.10 -18.24
N GLY A 131 29.21 6.04 -18.23
CA GLY A 131 30.05 7.22 -18.35
C GLY A 131 30.26 7.52 -19.82
N GLY A 132 29.66 8.59 -20.34
CA GLY A 132 29.83 9.01 -21.73
C GLY A 132 31.31 9.00 -22.15
N PHE A 133 31.59 8.46 -23.35
CA PHE A 133 32.94 8.16 -23.84
C PHE A 133 33.86 9.37 -24.06
N VAL A 134 33.47 10.59 -23.70
CA VAL A 134 34.25 11.78 -24.04
C VAL A 134 33.95 12.90 -23.02
N HIS A 135 35.02 13.37 -22.38
CA HIS A 135 35.14 14.55 -21.51
C HIS A 135 34.81 14.40 -20.02
N GLU A 136 35.86 14.52 -19.20
CA GLU A 136 35.81 14.66 -17.72
C GLU A 136 35.17 15.98 -17.25
N THR A 137 34.58 16.76 -18.15
CA THR A 137 34.05 18.11 -17.89
C THR A 137 32.53 18.23 -18.02
N GLU A 138 31.83 17.18 -18.45
CA GLU A 138 30.36 17.17 -18.51
C GLU A 138 29.76 16.25 -17.44
N LEU A 139 28.77 16.76 -16.71
CA LEU A 139 28.02 15.99 -15.71
C LEU A 139 26.92 15.19 -16.39
N GLY A 140 26.89 13.88 -16.12
CA GLY A 140 25.72 13.06 -16.39
C GLY A 140 24.73 13.14 -15.23
N THR A 141 23.44 13.01 -15.53
CA THR A 141 22.34 13.03 -14.57
C THR A 141 21.67 11.66 -14.51
N ALA A 142 21.59 11.10 -13.30
CA ALA A 142 20.87 9.88 -12.99
C ALA A 142 19.62 10.24 -12.17
N SER A 143 18.44 9.95 -12.71
CA SER A 143 17.16 10.13 -12.03
C SER A 143 16.51 8.77 -11.80
N VAL A 144 16.24 8.44 -10.53
CA VAL A 144 15.72 7.14 -10.10
C VAL A 144 14.35 7.28 -9.46
N TRP A 145 13.50 6.29 -9.69
CA TRP A 145 12.18 6.15 -9.08
C TRP A 145 12.03 4.79 -8.40
N ALA A 146 11.39 4.78 -7.24
CA ALA A 146 10.88 3.58 -6.57
C ALA A 146 9.35 3.68 -6.46
N ILE A 147 8.68 2.57 -6.78
CA ILE A 147 7.25 2.37 -6.61
C ILE A 147 7.05 1.69 -5.25
N CYS A 148 6.34 2.36 -4.36
CA CYS A 148 6.17 2.00 -2.96
C CYS A 148 4.68 1.76 -2.65
N LEU A 149 4.36 0.79 -1.80
CA LEU A 149 3.01 0.49 -1.29
C LEU A 149 2.95 0.61 0.24
#